data_AF-A0AAU2HDJ4-F1
#
_entry.id   AF-A0AAU2HDJ4-F1
#
_cell.length_a   1.000
_cell.length_b   1.000
_cell.length_c   1.000
_cell.angle_alpha   90.00
_cell.angle_beta   90.00
_cell.angle_gamma   90.00
#
_symmetry.space_group_name_H-M   'P 1'
#
loop_
_entity.id
_entity.type
_entity.pdbx_description
1 polymer ?
#
loop_
_entity_poly.entity_id
_entity_poly.type
_entity_poly.pdbx_seq_one_letter_code
_entity_poly.pdbx_strand_id
1 'polypeptide(L)' 'MSEGPAPAAARQQLEPAAADAVRAYAARTRENADRLAAVLEDIATHGLPSVEECTPWEELREQHLARLVAQRPAVA' A
#
# COMPACT_ATOMS: atom_id res chain seq x y z
N MET A 1 24.84 34.64 6.70
CA MET A 1 24.62 33.63 7.75
C MET A 1 24.20 32.35 7.04
N SER A 2 25.12 31.42 6.85
CA SER A 2 24.83 30.14 6.17
C SER A 2 24.57 29.08 7.22
N GLU A 3 23.34 28.63 7.35
CA GLU A 3 23.02 27.41 8.10
C GLU A 3 23.48 26.22 7.26
N GLY A 4 24.64 25.65 7.63
CA GLY A 4 25.05 24.35 7.14
C GLY A 4 24.06 23.28 7.63
N PRO A 5 23.89 22.17 6.90
CA PRO A 5 22.97 21.11 7.29
C PRO A 5 23.31 20.64 8.70
N ALA A 6 22.28 20.57 9.56
CA ALA A 6 22.42 20.08 10.93
C ALA A 6 23.17 18.72 10.92
N PRO A 7 24.08 18.48 11.89
CA PRO A 7 24.81 17.23 11.94
C PRO A 7 23.81 16.07 11.96
N ALA A 8 23.88 15.22 10.94
CA ALA A 8 23.03 14.04 10.89
C ALA A 8 23.26 13.25 12.19
N ALA A 9 22.19 13.05 12.97
CA ALA A 9 22.25 12.21 14.15
C ALA A 9 22.91 10.88 13.78
N ALA A 10 23.82 10.38 14.64
CA ALA A 10 24.51 9.13 14.41
C ALA A 10 23.47 8.00 14.19
N ARG A 11 23.31 7.54 12.95
CA ARG A 11 22.32 6.53 12.61
C ARG A 11 22.82 5.17 13.05
N GLN A 12 22.03 4.47 13.85
CA GLN A 12 22.31 3.07 14.17
C GLN A 12 22.03 2.20 12.94
N GLN A 13 22.97 1.31 12.59
CA GLN A 13 22.76 0.37 11.51
C GLN A 13 21.76 -0.71 11.94
N LEU A 14 20.89 -1.11 11.01
CA LEU A 14 20.01 -2.26 11.20
C LEU A 14 20.78 -3.55 10.97
N GLU A 15 20.32 -4.63 11.60
CA GLU A 15 20.73 -5.98 11.23
C GLU A 15 20.48 -6.21 9.72
N PRO A 16 21.37 -6.93 9.01
CA PRO A 16 21.28 -7.10 7.56
C PRO A 16 19.91 -7.57 7.06
N ALA A 17 19.32 -8.56 7.75
CA ALA A 17 18.00 -9.09 7.40
C ALA A 17 16.88 -8.05 7.56
N ALA A 18 16.95 -7.19 8.58
CA ALA A 18 15.99 -6.11 8.76
C ALA A 18 16.16 -5.03 7.69
N ALA A 19 17.40 -4.70 7.32
CA ALA A 19 17.67 -3.79 6.22
C ALA A 19 17.13 -4.33 4.88
N ASP A 20 17.28 -5.63 4.62
CA ASP A 20 16.74 -6.28 3.42
C ASP A 20 15.21 -6.30 3.40
N ALA A 21 14.57 -6.58 4.54
CA ALA A 21 13.11 -6.50 4.66
C ALA A 21 12.58 -5.09 4.35
N VAL A 22 13.25 -4.05 4.86
CA VAL A 22 12.89 -2.65 4.58
C VAL A 22 13.08 -2.32 3.09
N ARG A 23 14.17 -2.78 2.46
CA ARG A 23 14.40 -2.60 1.01
C ARG A 23 13.33 -3.31 0.18
N ALA A 24 12.96 -4.54 0.55
CA ALA A 24 11.92 -5.30 -0.12
C ALA A 24 10.56 -4.62 0.01
N TYR A 25 10.22 -4.12 1.19
CA TYR A 25 9.01 -3.33 1.40
C TYR A 25 9.01 -2.07 0.54
N ALA A 26 10.12 -1.32 0.52
CA ALA A 26 10.26 -0.14 -0.33
C ALA A 26 10.11 -0.45 -1.82
N ALA A 27 10.67 -1.57 -2.30
CA ALA A 27 10.49 -2.02 -3.68
C ALA A 27 9.01 -2.32 -3.99
N ARG A 28 8.34 -3.05 -3.09
CA ARG A 28 6.91 -3.34 -3.22
C ARG A 28 6.05 -2.07 -3.20
N THR A 29 6.39 -1.11 -2.36
CA THR A 29 5.68 0.18 -2.31
C THR A 29 5.83 0.94 -3.60
N ARG A 30 7.03 1.00 -4.19
CA ARG A 30 7.24 1.63 -5.51
C ARG A 30 6.43 0.94 -6.59
N GLU A 31 6.50 -0.39 -6.64
CA GLU A 31 5.74 -1.19 -7.60
C GLU A 31 4.22 -0.94 -7.49
N ASN A 32 3.68 -0.87 -6.26
CA ASN A 32 2.28 -0.56 -6.03
C ASN A 32 1.93 0.87 -6.48
N ALA A 33 2.82 1.84 -6.24
CA ALA A 33 2.63 3.22 -6.67
C ALA A 33 2.59 3.33 -8.19
N ASP A 34 3.50 2.64 -8.89
CA ASP A 34 3.54 2.61 -10.35
C ASP A 34 2.26 2.01 -10.94
N ARG A 35 1.74 0.93 -10.33
CA ARG A 35 0.45 0.35 -10.76
C ARG A 35 -0.72 1.30 -10.54
N LEU A 36 -0.76 1.99 -9.40
CA LEU A 36 -1.82 2.96 -9.13
C LEU A 36 -1.76 4.13 -10.12
N ALA A 37 -0.55 4.66 -10.37
CA ALA A 37 -0.35 5.72 -11.35
C ALA A 37 -0.86 5.30 -12.73
N ALA A 38 -0.52 4.08 -13.19
CA ALA A 38 -1.00 3.55 -14.46
C ALA A 38 -2.54 3.48 -14.54
N VAL A 39 -3.22 3.03 -13.48
CA VAL A 39 -4.69 3.00 -13.43
C VAL A 39 -5.28 4.41 -13.46
N LEU A 40 -4.70 5.36 -12.75
CA LEU A 40 -5.18 6.74 -12.74
C LEU A 40 -4.98 7.42 -14.10
N GLU A 41 -3.87 7.15 -14.77
CA GLU A 41 -3.59 7.62 -16.13
C GLU A 41 -4.55 7.01 -17.16
N ASP A 42 -4.86 5.71 -17.02
CA ASP A 42 -5.86 5.03 -17.84
C ASP A 42 -7.25 5.66 -17.67
N ILE A 43 -7.69 5.88 -16.43
CA ILE A 43 -8.96 6.57 -16.13
C ILE A 43 -8.96 8.00 -16.69
N ALA A 44 -7.85 8.72 -16.57
CA ALA A 44 -7.74 10.07 -17.12
C ALA A 44 -7.85 10.09 -18.66
N THR A 45 -7.40 9.02 -19.32
CA THR A 45 -7.39 8.87 -20.78
C THR A 45 -8.72 8.34 -21.32
N HIS A 46 -9.34 7.39 -20.63
CA HIS A 46 -10.46 6.60 -21.13
C HIS A 46 -11.78 6.82 -20.36
N GLY A 47 -11.73 7.52 -19.24
CA GLY A 47 -12.86 7.67 -18.32
C GLY A 47 -12.98 6.49 -17.35
N LEU A 48 -14.03 6.51 -16.54
CA LEU A 48 -14.32 5.42 -15.60
C LEU A 48 -14.88 4.20 -16.34
N PRO A 49 -14.65 2.97 -15.83
CA PRO A 49 -15.31 1.77 -16.34
C PRO A 49 -16.84 1.88 -16.21
N SER A 50 -17.56 1.11 -17.02
CA SER A 50 -19.02 1.05 -16.93
C SER A 50 -19.46 0.47 -15.58
N VAL A 51 -20.62 0.88 -15.09
CA VAL A 51 -21.16 0.39 -13.81
C VAL A 51 -21.46 -1.10 -13.89
N GLU A 52 -21.86 -1.58 -15.08
CA GLU A 52 -22.15 -2.98 -15.37
C GLU A 52 -20.92 -3.89 -15.25
N GLU A 53 -19.71 -3.33 -15.43
CA GLU A 53 -18.43 -4.04 -15.26
C GLU A 53 -17.86 -3.91 -13.84
N CYS A 54 -18.48 -3.10 -12.98
CA CYS A 54 -18.03 -2.88 -11.62
C CYS A 54 -18.73 -3.79 -10.60
N THR A 55 -17.99 -4.23 -9.58
CA THR A 55 -18.61 -4.87 -8.41
C THR A 55 -19.19 -3.81 -7.47
N PRO A 56 -20.46 -3.93 -7.04
CA PRO A 56 -21.04 -3.04 -6.04
C PRO A 56 -20.23 -3.04 -4.73
N TRP A 57 -20.12 -1.87 -4.11
CA TRP A 57 -19.37 -1.73 -2.87
C TRP A 57 -19.90 -2.61 -1.74
N GLU A 58 -21.22 -2.76 -1.66
CA GLU A 58 -21.89 -3.60 -0.67
C GLU A 58 -21.43 -5.05 -0.77
N GLU A 59 -21.31 -5.59 -1.98
CA GLU A 59 -20.85 -6.97 -2.19
C GLU A 59 -19.41 -7.16 -1.72
N LEU A 60 -18.50 -6.25 -2.09
CA LEU A 60 -17.10 -6.30 -1.66
C LEU A 60 -16.99 -6.18 -0.13
N ARG A 61 -17.76 -5.27 0.46
CA ARG A 61 -17.78 -5.06 1.91
C ARG A 61 -18.26 -6.30 2.64
N GLU A 62 -19.39 -6.88 2.24
CA GLU A 62 -19.94 -8.06 2.92
C GLU A 62 -19.02 -9.28 2.77
N GLN A 63 -18.42 -9.50 1.60
CA GLN A 63 -17.42 -10.56 1.42
C GLN A 63 -16.21 -10.37 2.35
N HIS A 64 -15.72 -9.13 2.47
CA HIS A 64 -14.60 -8.82 3.36
C HIS A 64 -14.96 -9.03 4.84
N LEU A 65 -16.14 -8.57 5.26
CA LEU A 65 -16.62 -8.74 6.64
C LEU A 65 -16.83 -10.21 6.97
N ALA A 66 -17.45 -10.99 6.08
CA ALA A 66 -17.60 -12.44 6.27
C ALA A 66 -16.25 -13.13 6.45
N ARG A 67 -15.25 -12.74 5.67
CA ARG A 67 -13.88 -13.25 5.81
C ARG A 67 -13.27 -12.89 7.18
N LEU A 68 -13.43 -11.65 7.65
CA LEU A 68 -12.94 -11.24 8.97
C LEU A 68 -13.64 -11.99 10.11
N VAL A 69 -14.97 -12.19 10.00
CA VAL A 69 -15.74 -13.00 10.96
C VAL A 69 -15.23 -14.44 11.00
N ALA A 70 -14.99 -15.06 9.84
CA ALA A 70 -14.45 -16.41 9.74
C ALA A 70 -13.03 -16.54 10.32
N GLN A 71 -12.24 -15.46 10.27
CA GLN A 71 -10.88 -15.42 10.83
C GLN A 71 -10.85 -15.07 12.32
N ARG A 72 -12.00 -14.68 12.91
CA ARG A 72 -12.03 -14.29 14.32
C ARG A 72 -11.93 -15.55 15.19
N PRO A 73 -10.88 -15.67 16.05
CA PRO A 73 -10.82 -16.77 17.00
C PRO A 73 -12.00 -16.66 17.98
N ALA A 74 -12.56 -17.81 18.38
CA ALA A 74 -13.56 -17.85 19.44
C ALA A 74 -12.91 -17.33 20.73
N VAL A 75 -13.32 -16.15 21.17
CA VAL A 75 -12.96 -15.64 22.49
C VAL A 75 -13.70 -16.52 23.50
N ALA A 76 -12.94 -17.33 24.24
CA ALA A 76 -13.44 -18.16 25.35
C ALA A 76 -13.58 -17.34 26.63
#